data_AF-A0A1H9G903-F1
#
_entry.id   AF-A0A1H9G903-F1
#
_cell.length_a   1.000
_cell.length_b   1.000
_cell.length_c   1.000
_cell.angle_alpha   90.00
_cell.angle_beta   90.00
_cell.angle_gamma   90.00
#
_symmetry.space_group_name_H-M   'P 1'
#
loop_
_entity.id
_entity.type
_entity.pdbx_description
1 polymer ?
#
loop_
_entity_poly.entity_id
_entity_poly.type
_entity_poly.pdbx_seq_one_letter_code
_entity_poly.pdbx_strand_id
1 'polypeptide(L)'
;MKTKPPELAIKHKFTRELFIRQQGKILEEQQPVFSYIIVQSDSAIDNDTLLALKQIPEFYHFLNSNTDITPLSGGDLALIQHFIGIGPKIGSSLVRFDENDRIVVIEGTLKGIEGNIIKVDKRKQRAKIRVEFAGTVHTMNLSFEDIERKV
;
A
#
# COMPACT_ATOMS: atom_id res chain seq x y z
N MET A 1 7.20 -32.02 -18.91
CA MET A 1 5.81 -31.50 -18.98
C MET A 1 5.85 -30.09 -18.40
N LYS A 2 5.73 -29.03 -19.21
CA LYS A 2 5.69 -27.66 -18.69
C LYS A 2 4.25 -27.43 -18.21
N THR A 3 3.99 -27.71 -16.93
CA THR A 3 2.72 -27.37 -16.31
C THR A 3 2.57 -25.86 -16.38
N LYS A 4 1.55 -25.42 -17.13
CA LYS A 4 1.16 -24.01 -17.21
C LYS A 4 0.96 -23.56 -15.75
N PRO A 5 1.64 -22.51 -15.26
CA PRO A 5 1.39 -22.04 -13.91
C PRO A 5 -0.11 -21.73 -13.84
N PRO A 6 -0.80 -22.25 -12.81
CA PRO A 6 -2.23 -22.01 -12.62
C PRO A 6 -2.50 -20.51 -12.64
N GLU A 7 -3.66 -20.15 -13.16
CA GLU A 7 -4.06 -18.77 -13.45
C GLU A 7 -4.03 -17.93 -12.16
N LEU A 8 -2.87 -17.38 -11.84
CA LEU A 8 -2.72 -16.28 -10.90
C LEU A 8 -3.39 -15.09 -11.57
N ALA A 9 -4.64 -14.85 -11.20
CA ALA A 9 -5.50 -13.92 -11.90
C ALA A 9 -4.88 -12.51 -11.92
N ILE A 10 -4.37 -12.03 -10.77
CA ILE A 10 -3.82 -10.67 -10.66
C ILE A 10 -2.68 -10.59 -9.63
N LYS A 11 -1.57 -9.94 -10.01
CA LYS A 11 -0.48 -9.53 -9.11
C LYS A 11 -0.60 -8.05 -8.79
N HIS A 12 -0.68 -7.72 -7.50
CA HIS A 12 -0.70 -6.35 -7.02
C HIS A 12 0.63 -5.98 -6.36
N LYS A 13 1.22 -4.88 -6.83
CA LYS A 13 2.35 -4.19 -6.20
C LYS A 13 1.99 -2.72 -6.09
N PHE A 14 1.86 -2.24 -4.86
CA PHE A 14 1.50 -0.86 -4.58
C PHE A 14 2.74 -0.02 -4.39
N THR A 15 2.83 1.08 -5.13
CA THR A 15 3.81 2.14 -4.91
C THR A 15 3.09 3.41 -4.51
N ARG A 16 3.75 4.24 -3.71
CA ARG A 16 3.30 5.57 -3.32
C ARG A 16 4.21 6.63 -3.91
N GLU A 17 3.63 7.75 -4.29
CA GLU A 17 4.35 8.92 -4.75
C GLU A 17 4.70 9.82 -3.58
N LEU A 18 5.97 10.23 -3.52
CA LEU A 18 6.47 11.19 -2.56
C LEU A 18 7.17 12.32 -3.30
N PHE A 19 6.80 13.56 -2.97
CA PHE A 19 7.52 14.73 -3.46
C PHE A 19 8.70 15.06 -2.55
N ILE A 20 9.92 15.08 -3.09
CA ILE A 20 11.14 15.47 -2.39
C ILE A 20 11.68 16.76 -2.99
N ARG A 21 12.00 17.73 -2.13
CA ARG A 21 12.71 18.94 -2.54
C ARG A 21 14.22 18.73 -2.37
N GLN A 22 14.97 18.78 -3.46
CA GLN A 22 16.43 18.76 -3.47
C GLN A 22 16.96 19.91 -4.35
N GLN A 23 17.83 20.76 -3.81
CA GLN A 23 18.47 21.86 -4.54
C GLN A 23 17.47 22.76 -5.31
N GLY A 24 16.32 23.07 -4.70
CA GLY A 24 15.29 23.91 -5.32
C GLY A 24 14.39 23.20 -6.34
N LYS A 25 14.66 21.94 -6.70
CA LYS A 25 13.82 21.12 -7.58
C LYS A 25 12.90 20.21 -6.77
N ILE A 26 11.67 20.04 -7.24
CA ILE A 26 10.75 19.03 -6.73
C ILE A 26 10.94 17.76 -7.57
N LEU A 27 11.33 16.68 -6.92
CA LEU A 27 11.47 15.35 -7.51
C LEU A 27 10.33 14.47 -7.02
N GLU A 28 9.71 13.73 -7.94
CA GLU A 28 8.78 12.66 -7.61
C GLU A 28 9.59 11.37 -7.37
N GLU A 29 9.42 10.77 -6.20
CA GLU A 29 10.00 9.48 -5.85
C GLU A 29 8.86 8.48 -5.65
N GLN A 30 8.99 7.30 -6.27
CA GLN A 30 8.08 6.18 -6.02
C GLN A 30 8.70 5.22 -5.03
N GLN A 31 7.96 4.92 -3.98
CA GLN A 31 8.38 3.94 -2.97
C GLN A 31 7.33 2.85 -2.80
N PRO A 32 7.71 1.59 -2.54
CA PRO A 32 6.75 0.56 -2.24
C PRO A 32 5.97 0.88 -0.95
N VAL A 33 4.69 0.55 -0.93
CA VAL A 33 3.83 0.65 0.26
C VAL A 33 4.14 -0.47 1.24
N PHE A 34 4.26 -1.69 0.70
CA PHE A 34 4.65 -2.89 1.42
C PHE A 34 5.88 -3.52 0.75
N SER A 35 6.67 -4.25 1.53
CA SER A 35 7.74 -5.10 1.01
C SER A 35 7.23 -6.38 0.34
N TYR A 36 5.91 -6.62 0.36
CA TYR A 36 5.28 -7.83 -0.14
C TYR A 36 4.63 -7.62 -1.50
N ILE A 37 4.54 -8.70 -2.27
CA ILE A 37 3.71 -8.79 -3.46
C ILE A 37 2.42 -9.48 -3.06
N ILE A 38 1.29 -8.96 -3.52
CA ILE A 38 -0.01 -9.54 -3.24
C ILE A 38 -0.50 -10.25 -4.48
N VAL A 39 -1.03 -11.46 -4.28
CA VAL A 39 -1.50 -12.32 -5.33
C VAL A 39 -2.98 -12.59 -5.08
N GLN A 40 -3.80 -12.31 -6.08
CA GLN A 40 -5.23 -12.57 -6.09
C GLN A 40 -5.51 -13.74 -7.03
N SER A 41 -6.36 -14.66 -6.58
CA SER A 41 -6.84 -15.79 -7.36
C SER A 41 -8.33 -15.99 -7.12
N ASP A 42 -9.04 -16.43 -8.15
CA ASP A 42 -10.48 -16.71 -8.11
C ASP A 42 -10.78 -18.11 -7.54
N SER A 43 -9.74 -18.94 -7.35
CA SER A 43 -9.86 -20.29 -6.80
C SER A 43 -8.88 -20.52 -5.66
N ALA A 44 -9.10 -21.59 -4.90
CA ALA A 44 -8.11 -22.06 -3.94
C ALA A 44 -6.77 -22.34 -4.67
N ILE A 45 -5.68 -21.98 -4.03
CA ILE A 45 -4.33 -22.22 -4.55
C ILE A 45 -3.97 -23.68 -4.29
N ASP A 46 -3.70 -24.44 -5.34
CA ASP A 46 -3.29 -25.84 -5.22
C ASP A 46 -1.79 -25.99 -4.93
N ASN A 47 -1.38 -27.22 -4.56
CA ASN A 47 0.01 -27.52 -4.21
C ASN A 47 0.99 -27.29 -5.37
N ASP A 48 0.54 -27.55 -6.61
CA ASP A 48 1.37 -27.35 -7.80
C ASP A 48 1.64 -25.85 -8.03
N THR A 49 0.64 -24.99 -7.82
CA THR A 49 0.80 -23.53 -7.80
C THR A 49 1.85 -23.11 -6.78
N LEU A 50 1.73 -23.61 -5.55
CA LEU A 50 2.61 -23.24 -4.44
C LEU A 50 4.06 -23.63 -4.73
N LEU A 51 4.26 -24.83 -5.27
CA LEU A 51 5.59 -25.31 -5.62
C LEU A 51 6.19 -24.47 -6.75
N ALA A 52 5.39 -24.12 -7.77
CA ALA A 52 5.84 -23.25 -8.86
C ALA A 52 6.23 -21.85 -8.36
N LEU A 53 5.45 -21.26 -7.46
CA LEU A 53 5.75 -19.95 -6.85
C LEU A 53 7.06 -19.97 -6.06
N LYS A 54 7.34 -21.05 -5.32
CA LYS A 54 8.60 -21.23 -4.56
C LYS A 54 9.84 -21.33 -5.46
N GLN A 55 9.68 -21.66 -6.73
CA GLN A 55 10.79 -21.77 -7.69
C GLN A 55 11.10 -20.44 -8.41
N ILE A 56 10.29 -19.39 -8.19
CA ILE A 56 10.53 -18.09 -8.80
C ILE A 56 11.84 -17.48 -8.25
N PRO A 57 12.74 -16.98 -9.11
CA PRO A 57 13.93 -16.27 -8.65
C PRO A 57 13.56 -15.11 -7.70
N GLU A 58 14.35 -14.92 -6.64
CA GLU A 58 14.10 -13.91 -5.59
C GLU A 58 12.83 -14.15 -4.75
N PHE A 59 12.19 -15.32 -4.87
CA PHE A 59 11.22 -15.76 -3.88
C PHE A 59 11.90 -15.95 -2.53
N TYR A 60 11.39 -15.29 -1.50
CA TYR A 60 11.89 -15.41 -0.14
C TYR A 60 11.04 -16.41 0.69
N HIS A 61 9.77 -16.07 0.92
CA HIS A 61 8.79 -16.92 1.57
C HIS A 61 7.37 -16.39 1.35
N PHE A 62 6.38 -17.23 1.58
CA PHE A 62 5.02 -16.80 1.88
C PHE A 62 4.95 -16.23 3.29
N LEU A 63 4.06 -15.28 3.49
CA LEU A 63 3.86 -14.64 4.78
C LEU A 63 3.24 -15.65 5.76
N ASN A 64 3.68 -15.62 7.02
CA ASN A 64 3.36 -16.55 8.10
C ASN A 64 3.87 -18.00 7.91
N SER A 65 3.54 -18.67 6.81
CA SER A 65 3.91 -20.07 6.58
C SER A 65 4.15 -20.39 5.11
N ASN A 66 5.22 -21.15 4.84
CA ASN A 66 5.55 -21.65 3.51
C ASN A 66 4.79 -22.94 3.14
N THR A 67 4.15 -23.60 4.10
CA THR A 67 3.39 -24.85 3.88
C THR A 67 1.89 -24.58 3.89
N ASP A 68 1.43 -23.81 4.88
CA ASP A 68 0.02 -23.54 5.12
C ASP A 68 -0.25 -22.07 4.85
N ILE A 69 -0.29 -21.70 3.57
CA ILE A 69 -0.59 -20.34 3.19
C ILE A 69 -2.01 -19.98 3.62
N THR A 70 -2.16 -18.82 4.25
CA THR A 70 -3.46 -18.32 4.69
C THR A 70 -3.88 -17.14 3.82
N PRO A 71 -5.09 -17.15 3.24
CA PRO A 71 -5.63 -15.97 2.58
C PRO A 71 -5.68 -14.78 3.54
N LEU A 72 -5.51 -13.58 3.00
CA LEU A 72 -5.72 -12.34 3.76
C LEU A 72 -7.18 -12.28 4.24
N SER A 73 -7.38 -11.86 5.48
CA SER A 73 -8.71 -11.74 6.09
C SER A 73 -8.78 -10.52 7.02
N GLY A 74 -9.99 -10.13 7.41
CA GLY A 74 -10.21 -9.03 8.36
C GLY A 74 -9.60 -7.70 7.91
N GLY A 75 -8.86 -7.05 8.82
CA GLY A 75 -8.24 -5.74 8.59
C GLY A 75 -7.20 -5.73 7.47
N ASP A 76 -6.41 -6.80 7.33
CA ASP A 76 -5.42 -6.92 6.26
C ASP A 76 -6.11 -6.91 4.89
N LEU A 77 -7.19 -7.68 4.76
CA LEU A 77 -7.95 -7.73 3.50
C LEU A 77 -8.58 -6.37 3.19
N ALA A 78 -9.19 -5.72 4.19
CA ALA A 78 -9.79 -4.39 4.01
C ALA A 78 -8.77 -3.34 3.58
N LEU A 79 -7.57 -3.35 4.17
CA LEU A 79 -6.48 -2.45 3.83
C LEU A 79 -6.01 -2.65 2.38
N ILE A 80 -5.87 -3.91 1.94
CA ILE A 80 -5.46 -4.22 0.58
C ILE A 80 -6.55 -3.87 -0.43
N GLN A 81 -7.81 -4.16 -0.13
CA GLN A 81 -8.95 -3.77 -0.98
C GLN A 81 -9.03 -2.25 -1.16
N HIS A 82 -8.77 -1.48 -0.10
CA HIS A 82 -8.68 -0.02 -0.18
C HIS A 82 -7.62 0.42 -1.20
N PHE A 83 -6.42 -0.16 -1.15
CA PHE A 83 -5.36 0.15 -2.11
C PHE A 83 -5.66 -0.34 -3.53
N ILE A 84 -6.31 -1.51 -3.69
CA ILE A 84 -6.78 -1.98 -5.01
C ILE A 84 -7.76 -0.98 -5.62
N GLY A 85 -8.69 -0.43 -4.82
CA GLY A 85 -9.68 0.55 -5.28
C GLY A 85 -9.06 1.88 -5.76
N ILE A 86 -7.88 2.22 -5.26
CA ILE A 86 -7.11 3.40 -5.68
C ILE A 86 -6.30 3.08 -6.93
N GLY A 87 -5.72 1.89 -6.99
CA GLY A 87 -4.86 1.42 -8.07
C GLY A 87 -3.39 1.24 -7.63
N PRO A 88 -2.53 0.79 -8.56
CA PRO A 88 -1.15 0.40 -8.24
C PRO A 88 -0.26 1.58 -7.83
N LYS A 89 -0.61 2.80 -8.22
CA LYS A 89 0.12 4.04 -7.93
C LYS A 89 -0.72 4.92 -7.00
N ILE A 90 -0.28 5.04 -5.76
CA ILE A 90 -0.93 5.81 -4.70
C ILE A 90 -0.41 7.24 -4.74
N GLY A 91 -1.29 8.15 -5.17
CA GLY A 91 -1.01 9.58 -5.31
C GLY A 91 -1.23 10.38 -4.02
N SER A 92 -1.27 11.71 -4.19
CA SER A 92 -1.60 12.65 -3.13
C SER A 92 -3.09 12.58 -2.74
N SER A 93 -3.39 12.90 -1.48
CA SER A 93 -4.77 13.12 -1.02
C SER A 93 -5.04 14.61 -0.89
N LEU A 94 -6.22 15.08 -1.30
CA LEU A 94 -6.62 16.46 -1.06
C LEU A 94 -7.11 16.61 0.37
N VAL A 95 -6.57 17.58 1.10
CA VAL A 95 -6.88 17.82 2.50
C VAL A 95 -7.11 19.31 2.76
N ARG A 96 -7.72 19.60 3.90
CA ARG A 96 -7.74 20.94 4.51
C ARG A 96 -7.36 20.82 5.98
N PHE A 97 -7.06 21.94 6.61
CA PHE A 97 -6.91 22.02 8.05
C PHE A 97 -8.10 22.76 8.68
N ASP A 98 -8.61 22.25 9.79
CA ASP A 98 -9.66 22.96 10.54
C ASP A 98 -9.07 24.06 11.43
N GLU A 99 -9.95 24.78 12.14
CA GLU A 99 -9.59 25.87 13.06
C GLU A 99 -8.65 25.42 14.20
N ASN A 100 -8.62 24.12 14.49
CA ASN A 100 -7.76 23.50 15.51
C ASN A 100 -6.49 22.87 14.90
N ASP A 101 -6.15 23.23 13.66
CA ASP A 101 -5.00 22.73 12.92
C ASP A 101 -5.07 21.22 12.59
N ARG A 102 -6.24 20.59 12.69
CA ARG A 102 -6.44 19.15 12.46
C ARG A 102 -6.62 18.87 10.97
N ILE A 103 -5.98 17.80 10.50
CA ILE A 103 -6.11 17.36 9.11
C ILE A 103 -7.51 16.82 8.86
N VAL A 104 -8.15 17.30 7.79
CA VAL A 104 -9.44 16.83 7.31
C VAL A 104 -9.27 16.37 5.87
N VAL A 105 -9.43 15.07 5.64
CA VAL A 105 -9.26 14.47 4.31
C VAL A 105 -10.53 14.63 3.48
N ILE A 106 -10.39 15.30 2.34
CA ILE A 106 -11.48 15.56 1.41
C ILE A 106 -11.63 14.35 0.50
N GLU A 107 -10.56 13.98 -0.20
CA GLU A 107 -10.48 12.90 -1.19
C GLU A 107 -9.07 12.28 -1.28
N GLY A 108 -8.97 11.14 -1.94
CA GLY A 108 -7.70 10.44 -2.20
C GLY A 108 -7.39 9.33 -1.20
N THR A 109 -6.14 8.87 -1.20
CA THR A 109 -5.72 7.63 -0.51
C THR A 109 -5.86 7.65 1.01
N LEU A 110 -5.74 8.82 1.64
CA LEU A 110 -5.93 8.97 3.07
C LEU A 110 -7.41 8.83 3.49
N LYS A 111 -8.35 8.88 2.54
CA LYS A 111 -9.78 8.76 2.83
C LYS A 111 -10.11 7.37 3.35
N GLY A 112 -10.86 7.27 4.44
CA GLY A 112 -11.21 6.00 5.07
C GLY A 112 -10.11 5.38 5.94
N ILE A 113 -8.90 5.97 5.97
CA ILE A 113 -7.78 5.57 6.84
C ILE A 113 -7.25 6.74 7.67
N GLU A 114 -8.09 7.76 7.89
CA GLU A 114 -7.71 8.98 8.62
C GLU A 114 -7.37 8.68 10.08
N GLY A 115 -8.06 7.71 10.70
CA GLY A 115 -7.81 7.26 12.07
C GLY A 115 -6.42 6.63 12.26
N ASN A 116 -5.76 6.25 11.17
CA ASN A 116 -4.41 5.70 11.18
C ASN A 116 -3.33 6.77 11.14
N ILE A 117 -3.67 8.06 10.94
CA ILE A 117 -2.70 9.15 10.88
C ILE A 117 -2.11 9.39 12.28
N ILE A 118 -0.80 9.18 12.40
CA ILE A 118 -0.06 9.37 13.66
C ILE A 118 0.77 10.65 13.69
N LYS A 119 1.05 11.24 12.52
CA LYS A 119 1.80 12.49 12.41
C LYS A 119 1.54 13.17 11.05
N VAL A 120 1.49 14.49 11.05
CA VAL A 120 1.36 15.31 9.83
C VAL A 120 2.58 16.23 9.71
N ASP A 121 3.28 16.17 8.57
CA ASP A 121 4.34 17.10 8.18
C ASP A 121 3.81 18.04 7.09
N LYS A 122 3.31 19.21 7.49
CA LYS A 122 2.75 20.23 6.58
C LYS A 122 3.79 20.87 5.66
N ARG A 123 5.07 20.87 6.07
CA ARG A 123 6.15 21.44 5.27
C ARG A 123 6.46 20.54 4.08
N LYS A 124 6.47 19.23 4.31
CA LYS A 124 6.71 18.22 3.28
C LYS A 124 5.44 17.69 2.61
N GLN A 125 4.26 18.10 3.10
CA GLN A 125 2.97 17.62 2.59
C GLN A 125 2.82 16.09 2.74
N ARG A 126 3.15 15.56 3.94
CA ARG A 126 3.17 14.11 4.23
C ARG A 126 2.41 13.77 5.49
N ALA A 127 1.49 12.83 5.41
CA ALA A 127 0.85 12.20 6.56
C ALA A 127 1.54 10.85 6.83
N LYS A 128 2.10 10.69 8.03
CA LYS A 128 2.60 9.39 8.49
C LYS A 128 1.41 8.62 9.06
N ILE A 129 1.12 7.46 8.48
CA ILE A 129 0.10 6.55 8.97
C ILE A 129 0.74 5.34 9.64
N ARG A 130 -0.01 4.72 10.56
CA ARG A 130 0.28 3.46 11.21
C ARG A 130 -0.79 2.44 10.80
N VAL A 131 -0.38 1.36 10.17
CA VAL A 131 -1.27 0.25 9.80
C VAL A 131 -0.76 -1.03 10.42
N GLU A 132 -1.66 -1.95 10.72
CA GLU A 132 -1.29 -3.32 11.06
C GLU A 132 -1.47 -4.18 9.81
N PHE A 133 -0.46 -5.00 9.50
CA PHE A 133 -0.51 -5.93 8.39
C PHE A 133 0.25 -7.19 8.78
N ALA A 134 -0.37 -8.36 8.63
CA ALA A 134 0.20 -9.65 8.99
C ALA A 134 0.76 -9.70 10.43
N GLY A 135 -0.02 -9.19 11.38
CA GLY A 135 0.33 -9.17 12.80
C GLY A 135 1.52 -8.26 13.15
N THR A 136 1.99 -7.44 12.22
CA THR A 136 3.08 -6.48 12.43
C THR A 136 2.59 -5.06 12.18
N VAL A 137 3.06 -4.12 13.00
CA VAL A 137 2.77 -2.69 12.82
C VAL A 137 3.73 -2.08 11.81
N HIS A 138 3.19 -1.56 10.72
CA HIS A 138 3.91 -0.82 9.70
C HIS A 138 3.62 0.68 9.81
N THR A 139 4.63 1.50 9.53
CA THR A 139 4.43 2.95 9.37
C THR A 139 4.91 3.41 8.03
N MET A 140 4.16 4.32 7.42
CA MET A 140 4.35 4.70 6.04
C MET A 140 3.91 6.15 5.86
N ASN A 141 4.57 6.90 4.97
CA ASN A 141 4.16 8.27 4.64
C ASN A 141 3.30 8.25 3.39
N LEU A 142 2.22 9.02 3.38
CA LEU A 142 1.40 9.30 2.20
C LEU A 142 1.42 10.80 1.93
N SER A 143 1.43 11.18 0.66
CA SER A 143 1.45 12.59 0.24
C SER A 143 0.06 13.19 0.35
N PHE A 144 -0.02 14.49 0.64
CA PHE A 144 -1.27 15.24 0.58
C PHE A 144 -1.07 16.63 0.00
N GLU A 145 -2.13 17.18 -0.57
CA GLU A 145 -2.18 18.56 -1.04
C GLU A 145 -3.17 19.34 -0.18
N ASP A 146 -2.72 20.48 0.32
CA ASP A 146 -3.54 21.35 1.14
C ASP A 146 -4.28 22.33 0.22
N ILE A 147 -5.62 22.28 0.25
CA ILE A 147 -6.48 23.08 -0.64
C ILE A 147 -6.31 24.58 -0.42
N GLU A 148 -6.01 25.00 0.81
CA GLU A 148 -5.78 26.41 1.16
C GLU A 148 -4.40 26.89 0.72
N ARG A 149 -3.52 25.94 0.40
CA ARG A 149 -2.15 26.18 -0.05
C ARG A 149 -1.99 25.95 -1.55
N LYS A 150 -3.10 25.93 -2.30
CA LYS A 150 -3.05 25.82 -3.76
C LYS A 150 -2.06 26.84 -4.33
N VAL A 151 -1.13 26.29 -5.12
CA VAL A 151 -0.11 27.01 -5.89
C VAL A 151 -0.75 28.07 -6.78
#